data_AF-A0AAE9FBH9-F1
#
_entry.id   AF-A0AAE9FBH9-F1
#
_cell.length_a   1.000
_cell.length_b   1.000
_cell.length_c   1.000
_cell.angle_alpha   90.00
_cell.angle_beta   90.00
_cell.angle_gamma   90.00
#
_symmetry.space_group_name_H-M   'P 1'
#
loop_
_entity.id
_entity.type
_entity.pdbx_description
1 polymer ?
#
loop_
_entity_poly.entity_id
_entity_poly.type
_entity_poly.pdbx_seq_one_letter_code
_entity_poly.pdbx_strand_id
1 'polypeptide(L)'
;MEYESSARPPTTQAKISVMSLVTHIETIAMYYDLDSLQNKASLAIGKMNDFGENKTLSVKKFNSLIDSLLICIEENRIRRNETSIPLKSLLKHLQLYLIRPLRSEEALESISQKIQEIGDNNDEVPPTLIGEILNFLLISTGFCAQFDEYYACLRKKG
;
A
#
# COMPACT_ATOMS: atom_id res chain seq x y z
N MET A 1 -2.29 -53.88 -9.38
CA MET A 1 -2.96 -52.58 -9.21
C MET A 1 -2.05 -51.75 -8.34
N GLU A 2 -1.23 -50.93 -8.97
CA GLU A 2 -0.35 -49.98 -8.27
C GLU A 2 -1.13 -48.66 -8.19
N TYR A 3 -1.33 -48.18 -6.96
CA TYR A 3 -2.03 -46.92 -6.70
C TYR A 3 -0.96 -45.82 -6.71
N GLU A 4 -0.89 -45.04 -7.79
CA GLU A 4 -0.13 -43.80 -7.80
C GLU A 4 -0.76 -42.80 -6.82
N SER A 5 -0.11 -42.66 -5.65
CA SER A 5 -0.39 -41.55 -4.73
C SER A 5 0.26 -40.29 -5.28
N SER A 6 -0.49 -39.56 -6.11
CA SER A 6 -0.13 -38.20 -6.54
C SER A 6 -0.41 -37.23 -5.39
N ALA A 7 0.48 -37.19 -4.41
CA ALA A 7 0.52 -36.12 -3.43
C ALA A 7 1.03 -34.85 -4.15
N ARG A 8 0.09 -34.00 -4.59
CA ARG A 8 0.41 -32.64 -5.02
C ARG A 8 1.18 -31.93 -3.89
N PRO A 9 2.33 -31.30 -4.17
CA PRO A 9 3.02 -30.50 -3.16
C PRO A 9 2.10 -29.33 -2.76
N PRO A 10 2.16 -28.86 -1.51
CA PRO A 10 1.38 -27.71 -1.09
C PRO A 10 1.76 -26.54 -2.00
N THR A 11 0.78 -25.96 -2.69
CA THR A 11 0.96 -24.72 -3.43
C THR A 11 1.38 -23.68 -2.40
N THR A 12 2.67 -23.35 -2.38
CA THR A 12 3.21 -22.28 -1.54
C THR A 12 2.46 -21.03 -1.92
N GLN A 13 1.45 -20.66 -1.13
CA GLN A 13 0.63 -19.51 -1.41
C GLN A 13 1.56 -18.31 -1.54
N ALA A 14 1.53 -17.63 -2.69
CA ALA A 14 2.36 -16.47 -2.92
C ALA A 14 2.13 -15.47 -1.76
N LYS A 15 3.24 -14.98 -1.21
CA LYS A 15 3.30 -14.14 -0.03
C LYS A 15 3.99 -12.84 -0.39
N ILE A 16 3.39 -11.74 0.02
CA ILE A 16 3.93 -10.39 -0.14
C ILE A 16 4.83 -10.10 1.07
N SER A 17 6.07 -9.68 0.84
CA SER A 17 6.94 -9.21 1.92
C SER A 17 6.39 -7.90 2.48
N VAL A 18 6.12 -7.86 3.79
CA VAL A 18 5.68 -6.64 4.46
C VAL A 18 6.78 -5.58 4.42
N MET A 19 8.04 -5.97 4.58
CA MET A 19 9.18 -5.06 4.43
C MET A 19 9.15 -4.37 3.07
N SER A 20 9.03 -5.14 1.99
CA SER A 20 8.96 -4.60 0.63
C SER A 20 7.79 -3.62 0.47
N LEU A 21 6.60 -3.99 0.97
CA LEU A 21 5.42 -3.12 0.96
C LEU A 21 5.70 -1.78 1.65
N VAL A 22 6.30 -1.81 2.84
CA VAL A 22 6.61 -0.58 3.61
C VAL A 22 7.67 0.27 2.90
N THR A 23 8.70 -0.33 2.31
CA THR A 23 9.70 0.40 1.51
C THR A 23 9.08 1.10 0.31
N HIS A 24 8.11 0.46 -0.37
CA HIS A 24 7.39 1.09 -1.46
C HIS A 24 6.47 2.23 -0.98
N ILE A 25 5.85 2.10 0.20
CA ILE A 25 5.10 3.18 0.84
C ILE A 25 6.02 4.37 1.16
N GLU A 26 7.20 4.12 1.73
CA GLU A 26 8.19 5.16 2.03
C GLU A 26 8.61 5.90 0.75
N THR A 27 8.91 5.18 -0.32
CA THR A 27 9.31 5.76 -1.61
C THR A 27 8.22 6.67 -2.18
N ILE A 28 6.95 6.24 -2.12
CA ILE A 28 5.83 7.06 -2.59
C ILE A 28 5.62 8.26 -1.67
N ALA A 29 5.77 8.09 -0.36
CA ALA A 29 5.68 9.19 0.60
C ALA A 29 6.73 10.28 0.32
N MET A 30 7.96 9.89 -0.01
CA MET A 30 9.02 10.82 -0.43
C MET A 30 8.65 11.60 -1.70
N TYR A 31 8.04 10.95 -2.69
CA TYR A 31 7.66 11.62 -3.93
C TYR A 31 6.59 12.70 -3.74
N TYR A 32 5.69 12.51 -2.78
CA TYR A 32 4.60 13.45 -2.50
C TYR A 32 4.89 14.37 -1.30
N ASP A 33 6.13 14.45 -0.83
CA ASP A 33 6.55 15.25 0.33
C ASP A 33 5.71 14.98 1.61
N LEU A 34 5.41 13.70 1.86
CA LEU A 34 4.60 13.24 2.99
C LEU A 34 5.46 12.86 4.21
N ASP A 35 6.17 13.83 4.78
CA ASP A 35 7.18 13.64 5.85
C ASP A 35 6.70 12.75 7.02
N SER A 36 5.47 12.97 7.50
CA SER A 36 4.90 12.19 8.61
C SER A 36 4.76 10.71 8.25
N LEU A 37 4.33 10.42 7.03
CA LEU A 37 4.17 9.05 6.54
C LEU A 37 5.53 8.42 6.25
N GLN A 38 6.45 9.16 5.63
CA GLN A 38 7.81 8.71 5.39
C GLN A 38 8.46 8.28 6.71
N ASN A 39 8.45 9.14 7.73
CA ASN A 39 9.02 8.85 9.04
C ASN A 39 8.41 7.60 9.69
N LYS A 40 7.09 7.40 9.57
CA LYS A 40 6.42 6.18 10.06
C LYS A 40 6.89 4.94 9.31
N ALA A 41 7.06 5.03 7.99
CA ALA A 41 7.53 3.93 7.17
C ALA A 41 9.00 3.58 7.47
N SER A 42 9.88 4.58 7.56
CA SER A 42 11.30 4.38 7.94
C SER A 42 11.42 3.72 9.31
N LEU A 43 10.62 4.16 10.29
CA LEU A 43 10.62 3.60 11.62
C LEU A 43 10.11 2.15 11.64
N ALA A 44 9.10 1.82 10.83
CA ALA A 44 8.63 0.44 10.66
C ALA A 44 9.71 -0.45 10.03
N ILE A 45 10.45 0.04 9.04
CA ILE A 45 11.59 -0.66 8.42
C ILE A 45 12.69 -0.91 9.46
N GLY A 46 13.07 0.11 10.23
CA GLY A 46 14.06 -0.02 11.31
C GLY A 46 13.67 -1.12 12.30
N LYS A 47 12.44 -1.10 12.80
CA LYS A 47 11.93 -2.15 13.71
C LYS A 47 11.98 -3.54 13.08
N MET A 48 11.51 -3.70 11.84
CA MET A 48 11.53 -5.01 11.17
C MET A 48 12.96 -5.55 11.03
N ASN A 49 13.93 -4.69 10.77
CA ASN A 49 15.35 -5.06 10.75
C ASN A 49 15.86 -5.46 12.15
N ASP A 50 15.54 -4.67 13.18
CA ASP A 50 16.00 -4.92 14.55
C ASP A 50 15.46 -6.23 15.14
N PHE A 51 14.20 -6.56 14.86
CA PHE A 51 13.56 -7.80 15.34
C PHE A 51 13.82 -9.01 14.44
N GLY A 52 14.45 -8.83 13.27
CA GLY A 52 14.64 -9.90 12.28
C GLY A 52 13.31 -10.50 11.77
N GLU A 53 12.22 -9.75 11.85
CA GLU A 53 10.88 -10.22 11.50
C GLU A 53 10.66 -10.23 9.99
N ASN A 54 10.71 -11.41 9.38
CA ASN A 54 10.30 -11.62 7.99
C ASN A 54 8.78 -11.80 7.87
N LYS A 55 8.03 -10.74 8.22
CA LYS A 55 6.57 -10.76 8.13
C LYS A 55 6.11 -10.78 6.68
N THR A 56 5.12 -11.60 6.41
CA THR A 56 4.49 -11.70 5.10
C THR A 56 3.00 -11.46 5.17
N LEU A 57 2.44 -10.86 4.14
CA LEU A 57 1.02 -10.72 3.89
C LEU A 57 0.57 -11.75 2.85
N SER A 58 -0.61 -12.34 3.00
CA SER A 58 -1.17 -13.17 1.92
C SER A 58 -1.53 -12.29 0.73
N VAL A 59 -1.31 -12.80 -0.49
CA VAL A 59 -1.71 -12.08 -1.72
C VAL A 59 -3.19 -11.70 -1.68
N LYS A 60 -4.07 -12.59 -1.21
CA LYS A 60 -5.50 -12.30 -1.03
C LYS A 60 -5.75 -11.06 -0.14
N LYS A 61 -5.06 -10.96 1.00
CA LYS A 61 -5.22 -9.81 1.89
C LYS A 61 -4.65 -8.54 1.26
N PHE A 62 -3.53 -8.64 0.55
CA PHE A 62 -2.99 -7.52 -0.22
C PHE A 62 -3.99 -7.02 -1.26
N ASN A 63 -4.61 -7.91 -2.04
CA ASN A 63 -5.57 -7.55 -3.07
C ASN A 63 -6.79 -6.85 -2.49
N SER A 64 -7.37 -7.39 -1.40
CA SER A 64 -8.48 -6.73 -0.71
C SER A 64 -8.13 -5.33 -0.19
N LEU A 65 -6.88 -5.11 0.23
CA LEU A 65 -6.42 -3.77 0.65
C LEU A 65 -6.30 -2.82 -0.55
N ILE A 66 -5.81 -3.30 -1.70
CA ILE A 66 -5.76 -2.51 -2.93
C ILE A 66 -7.16 -2.17 -3.40
N ASP A 67 -8.10 -3.12 -3.40
CA ASP A 67 -9.50 -2.85 -3.78
C ASP A 67 -10.13 -1.78 -2.87
N SER A 68 -9.91 -1.89 -1.56
CA SER A 68 -10.37 -0.89 -0.59
C SER A 68 -9.77 0.49 -0.85
N LEU A 69 -8.49 0.54 -1.23
CA LEU A 69 -7.80 1.77 -1.59
C LEU A 69 -8.40 2.38 -2.87
N LEU A 70 -8.68 1.57 -3.90
CA LEU A 70 -9.28 2.04 -5.15
C LEU A 70 -10.68 2.60 -4.93
N ILE A 71 -11.48 1.98 -4.06
CA ILE A 71 -12.79 2.50 -3.64
C ILE A 71 -12.63 3.85 -2.95
N CYS A 72 -11.72 3.96 -1.99
CA CYS A 72 -11.47 5.22 -1.27
C CYS A 72 -11.06 6.35 -2.22
N ILE A 73 -10.21 6.06 -3.20
CA ILE A 73 -9.82 7.02 -4.24
C ILE A 73 -11.03 7.45 -5.08
N GLU A 74 -11.90 6.52 -5.45
CA GLU A 74 -13.08 6.79 -6.27
C GLU A 74 -14.12 7.66 -5.55
N GLU A 75 -14.41 7.36 -4.29
CA GLU A 75 -15.39 8.09 -3.49
C GLU A 75 -14.92 9.51 -3.12
N ASN A 76 -13.62 9.79 -3.21
CA ASN A 76 -13.02 11.09 -2.89
C ASN A 76 -12.61 11.89 -4.13
N ARG A 77 -13.16 11.55 -5.30
CA ARG A 77 -12.96 12.34 -6.52
C ARG A 77 -13.56 13.73 -6.36
N ILE A 78 -12.78 14.73 -6.77
CA ILE A 78 -13.19 16.13 -6.76
C ILE A 78 -13.09 16.73 -8.16
N ARG A 79 -13.87 17.80 -8.38
CA ARG A 79 -13.68 18.67 -9.54
C ARG A 79 -12.42 19.51 -9.34
N ARG A 80 -11.80 19.85 -10.47
CA ARG A 80 -10.49 20.47 -10.55
C ARG A 80 -10.26 21.62 -9.56
N ASN A 81 -9.15 21.54 -8.85
CA ASN A 81 -8.64 22.56 -7.93
C ASN A 81 -7.13 22.74 -8.16
N GLU A 82 -6.58 23.92 -7.89
CA GLU A 82 -5.18 24.27 -8.18
C GLU A 82 -4.17 23.39 -7.43
N THR A 83 -4.58 22.83 -6.28
CA THR A 83 -3.73 21.99 -5.45
C THR A 83 -4.01 20.50 -5.59
N SER A 84 -4.96 20.07 -6.42
CA SER A 84 -5.30 18.64 -6.49
C SER A 84 -4.25 17.81 -7.23
N ILE A 85 -4.40 16.49 -7.12
CA ILE A 85 -3.59 15.53 -7.86
C ILE A 85 -4.46 14.88 -8.94
N PRO A 86 -4.03 14.86 -10.21
CA PRO A 86 -4.74 14.14 -11.26
C PRO A 86 -4.91 12.67 -10.91
N LEU A 87 -6.15 12.20 -10.88
CA LEU A 87 -6.50 10.85 -10.44
C LEU A 87 -5.76 9.78 -11.26
N LYS A 88 -5.73 9.95 -12.59
CA LYS A 88 -5.02 9.04 -13.51
C LYS A 88 -3.52 8.97 -13.22
N SER A 89 -2.91 10.09 -12.81
CA SER A 89 -1.50 10.14 -12.42
C SER A 89 -1.26 9.36 -11.13
N LEU A 90 -2.11 9.58 -10.11
CA LEU A 90 -2.05 8.84 -8.85
C LEU A 90 -2.12 7.33 -9.08
N LEU A 91 -3.10 6.85 -9.83
CA LEU A 91 -3.27 5.42 -10.07
C LEU A 91 -2.09 4.81 -10.84
N LYS A 92 -1.56 5.51 -11.85
CA LYS A 92 -0.33 5.07 -12.55
C LYS A 92 0.86 5.00 -11.60
N HIS A 93 0.95 5.95 -10.68
CA HIS A 93 2.03 5.99 -9.71
C HIS A 93 1.96 4.81 -8.73
N LEU A 94 0.77 4.53 -8.18
CA LEU A 94 0.52 3.33 -7.36
C LEU A 94 0.78 2.03 -8.13
N GLN A 95 0.36 1.95 -9.39
CA GLN A 95 0.61 0.79 -10.23
C GLN A 95 2.11 0.53 -10.38
N LEU A 96 2.90 1.56 -10.69
CA LEU A 96 4.31 1.43 -11.02
C LEU A 96 5.19 1.19 -9.78
N TYR A 97 4.91 1.87 -8.66
CA TYR A 97 5.80 1.87 -7.49
C TYR A 97 5.30 1.05 -6.32
N LEU A 98 4.01 0.68 -6.28
CA LEU A 98 3.47 -0.16 -5.21
C LEU A 98 3.12 -1.56 -5.72
N ILE A 99 2.31 -1.67 -6.79
CA ILE A 99 1.71 -2.95 -7.18
C ILE A 99 2.68 -3.80 -8.01
N ARG A 100 3.28 -3.24 -9.07
CA ARG A 100 4.22 -3.97 -9.94
C ARG A 100 5.40 -4.58 -9.19
N PRO A 101 6.09 -3.87 -8.28
CA PRO A 101 7.20 -4.44 -7.54
C PRO A 101 6.79 -5.60 -6.63
N LEU A 102 5.55 -5.59 -6.13
CA LEU A 102 4.98 -6.61 -5.26
C LEU A 102 4.38 -7.80 -6.04
N ARG A 103 4.32 -7.72 -7.38
CA ARG A 103 3.95 -8.82 -8.28
C ARG A 103 2.59 -9.46 -7.98
N SER A 104 1.61 -8.64 -7.59
CA SER A 104 0.22 -9.09 -7.52
C SER A 104 -0.47 -8.83 -8.85
N GLU A 105 -0.72 -9.89 -9.62
CA GLU A 105 -1.41 -9.83 -10.92
C GLU A 105 -2.85 -9.34 -10.77
N GLU A 106 -3.58 -9.81 -9.76
CA GLU A 106 -4.97 -9.40 -9.51
C GLU A 106 -5.04 -7.91 -9.17
N ALA A 107 -4.18 -7.41 -8.28
CA ALA A 107 -4.12 -5.98 -7.98
C ALA A 107 -3.70 -5.15 -9.21
N LEU A 108 -2.82 -5.71 -10.06
CA LEU A 108 -2.39 -5.07 -11.29
C LEU A 108 -3.52 -4.97 -12.31
N GLU A 109 -4.36 -6.00 -12.41
CA GLU A 109 -5.57 -6.01 -13.24
C GLU A 109 -6.59 -4.99 -12.72
N SER A 110 -6.92 -5.01 -11.42
CA SER A 110 -7.86 -4.06 -10.79
C SER A 110 -7.46 -2.61 -11.06
N ILE A 111 -6.19 -2.25 -10.84
CA ILE A 111 -5.75 -0.87 -11.07
C ILE A 111 -5.69 -0.51 -12.56
N SER A 112 -5.35 -1.46 -13.43
CA SER A 112 -5.33 -1.24 -14.89
C SER A 112 -6.73 -0.98 -15.41
N GLN A 113 -7.71 -1.78 -14.98
CA GLN A 113 -9.12 -1.57 -15.30
C GLN A 113 -9.57 -0.19 -14.82
N LYS A 114 -9.23 0.20 -13.58
CA LYS A 114 -9.60 1.52 -13.06
C LYS A 114 -9.00 2.67 -13.87
N ILE A 115 -7.74 2.57 -14.27
CA ILE A 115 -7.09 3.57 -15.14
C ILE A 115 -7.80 3.67 -16.50
N GLN A 116 -8.28 2.55 -17.06
CA GLN A 116 -9.05 2.54 -18.30
C GLN A 116 -10.45 3.16 -18.14
N GLU A 117 -11.15 2.83 -17.05
CA GLU A 117 -12.48 3.38 -16.72
C GLU A 117 -12.47 4.90 -16.59
N ILE A 118 -11.39 5.47 -16.03
CA ILE A 118 -11.22 6.92 -15.92
C ILE A 118 -11.02 7.56 -17.30
N GLY A 119 -10.48 6.84 -18.29
CA GLY A 119 -10.32 7.35 -19.65
C GLY A 119 -9.59 8.70 -19.69
N ASP A 120 -10.23 9.70 -20.30
CA ASP A 120 -9.75 11.08 -20.40
C ASP A 120 -10.44 12.02 -19.41
N ASN A 121 -11.08 11.48 -18.37
CA ASN A 121 -11.69 12.29 -17.32
C ASN A 121 -10.59 13.09 -16.59
N ASN A 122 -10.84 14.38 -16.41
CA ASN A 122 -9.98 15.29 -15.64
C ASN A 122 -10.34 15.25 -14.15
N ASP A 123 -10.73 14.08 -13.65
CA ASP A 123 -11.00 13.88 -12.23
C ASP A 123 -9.69 14.02 -11.44
N GLU A 124 -9.81 14.65 -10.29
CA GLU A 124 -8.69 14.89 -9.40
C GLU A 124 -9.03 14.38 -8.00
N VAL A 125 -8.03 14.29 -7.13
CA VAL A 125 -8.19 13.94 -5.73
C VAL A 125 -7.46 14.94 -4.82
N PRO A 126 -7.95 15.15 -3.58
CA PRO A 126 -7.24 15.95 -2.59
C PRO A 126 -5.82 15.40 -2.32
N PRO A 127 -4.79 16.24 -2.15
CA PRO A 127 -3.43 15.78 -1.83
C PRO A 127 -3.34 14.97 -0.54
N THR A 128 -4.17 15.32 0.44
CA THR A 128 -4.23 14.64 1.74
C THR A 128 -4.63 13.18 1.61
N LEU A 129 -5.40 12.83 0.58
CA LEU A 129 -5.92 11.48 0.38
C LEU A 129 -4.79 10.45 0.21
N ILE A 130 -3.71 10.81 -0.48
CA ILE A 130 -2.57 9.91 -0.68
C ILE A 130 -1.94 9.52 0.65
N GLY A 131 -1.74 10.51 1.54
CA GLY A 131 -1.23 10.26 2.87
C GLY A 131 -2.13 9.34 3.68
N GLU A 132 -3.44 9.55 3.61
CA GLU A 132 -4.44 8.75 4.34
C GLU A 132 -4.49 7.30 3.86
N ILE A 133 -4.57 7.06 2.55
CA ILE A 133 -4.65 5.70 1.98
C ILE A 133 -3.37 4.90 2.20
N LEU A 134 -2.20 5.54 2.08
CA LEU A 134 -0.92 4.87 2.32
C LEU A 134 -0.67 4.64 3.80
N ASN A 135 -1.11 5.55 4.68
CA ASN A 135 -1.09 5.34 6.12
C ASN A 135 -2.00 4.18 6.53
N PHE A 136 -3.18 4.04 5.90
CA PHE A 136 -4.06 2.89 6.10
C PHE A 136 -3.39 1.56 5.70
N LEU A 137 -2.74 1.52 4.53
CA LEU A 137 -1.95 0.35 4.10
C LEU A 137 -0.84 0.02 5.09
N LEU A 138 -0.11 1.05 5.54
CA LEU A 138 0.98 0.93 6.49
C LEU A 138 0.47 0.37 7.84
N ILE A 139 -0.63 0.87 8.38
CA ILE A 139 -1.26 0.34 9.60
C ILE A 139 -1.72 -1.10 9.42
N SER A 140 -2.26 -1.44 8.25
CA SER A 140 -2.73 -2.79 7.92
C SER A 140 -1.64 -3.86 7.93
N THR A 141 -0.36 -3.44 7.86
CA THR A 141 0.80 -4.33 8.08
C THR A 141 0.92 -4.82 9.52
N GLY A 142 0.32 -4.09 10.47
CA GLY A 142 0.38 -4.38 11.91
C GLY A 142 1.67 -3.95 12.61
N PHE A 143 2.60 -3.27 11.94
CA PHE A 143 3.80 -2.71 12.58
C PHE A 143 3.56 -1.32 13.19
N CYS A 144 2.55 -0.58 12.72
CA CYS A 144 2.29 0.77 13.20
C CYS A 144 1.44 0.89 14.47
N ALA A 145 0.76 -0.17 14.90
CA ALA A 145 -0.01 -0.14 16.15
C ALA A 145 0.87 0.15 17.39
N GLN A 146 2.20 0.04 17.27
CA GLN A 146 3.16 0.37 18.33
C GLN A 146 3.65 1.84 18.31
N PHE A 147 3.18 2.69 17.38
CA PHE A 147 3.67 4.07 17.27
C PHE A 147 2.84 5.09 18.04
N ASP A 148 1.56 4.82 18.30
CA ASP A 148 0.72 5.73 19.09
C ASP A 148 1.25 5.91 20.52
N GLU A 149 1.83 4.86 21.12
CA GLU A 149 2.52 4.95 22.41
C GLU A 149 3.82 5.77 22.36
N TYR A 150 4.58 5.66 21.26
CA TYR A 150 5.85 6.38 21.11
C TYR A 150 5.63 7.89 20.92
N TYR A 151 4.65 8.29 20.11
CA TYR A 151 4.29 9.71 19.96
C TYR A 151 3.57 10.27 21.19
N ALA A 152 2.76 9.46 21.91
CA ALA A 152 2.19 9.86 23.20
C ALA A 152 3.27 10.10 24.26
N CYS A 153 4.39 9.38 24.21
CA CYS A 153 5.53 9.56 25.12
C CYS A 153 6.33 10.83 24.79
N LEU A 154 6.56 11.12 23.50
CA LEU A 154 7.26 12.34 23.07
C LEU A 154 6.45 13.62 23.35
N ARG A 155 5.11 13.59 23.22
CA ARG A 155 4.24 14.73 23.52
C ARG A 155 4.15 15.09 25.01
N LYS A 156 4.56 14.19 25.92
CA LYS A 156 4.60 14.41 27.37
C LYS A 156 5.92 15.01 27.86
N LYS A 157 6.92 15.17 26.99
CA LYS A 157 8.26 15.70 27.34
C LYS A 157 8.54 17.09 26.77
N GLY A 158 7.52 17.79 26.24
CA GLY A 158 7.59 19.18 25.80
C GLY A 158 6.85 20.10 26.76
#